data_AF-A0A8G1N0N0-F1
#
_entry.id   AF-A0A8G1N0N0-F1
#
_cell.length_a   1.000
_cell.length_b   1.000
_cell.length_c   1.000
_cell.angle_alpha   90.00
_cell.angle_beta   90.00
_cell.angle_gamma   90.00
#
_symmetry.space_group_name_H-M   'P 1'
#
loop_
_entity.id
_entity.type
_entity.pdbx_description
1 polymer ?
#
loop_
_entity_poly.entity_id
_entity_poly.type
_entity_poly.pdbx_seq_one_letter_code
_entity_poly.pdbx_strand_id
1 'polypeptide(L)'
;MKIRSSLWMPLVVAPVGIVGVLPIPLVEPDASYSEPEFWYLAAIVCGVVMLIGFAVVWWPSMALEGDRFLVRGKYGWATRRALAEGERWAIAGNGLCLQRQDGTVVKLRVPKWMVNRRDWAALEQTLPTLDRY
;
A
#
# COMPACT_ATOMS: atom_id res chain seq x y z
N MET A 1 -11.46 6.59 10.90
CA MET A 1 -10.82 7.18 9.71
C MET A 1 -10.39 6.08 8.74
N LYS A 2 -10.84 6.14 7.48
CA LYS A 2 -10.40 5.19 6.44
C LYS A 2 -9.15 5.73 5.75
N ILE A 3 -8.21 4.85 5.44
CA ILE A 3 -6.88 5.17 4.92
C ILE A 3 -6.72 4.44 3.57
N ARG A 4 -6.42 5.21 2.52
CA ARG A 4 -6.19 4.70 1.17
C ARG A 4 -4.71 4.47 0.94
N SER A 5 -4.43 3.56 0.01
CA SER A 5 -3.07 3.31 -0.45
C SER A 5 -2.56 4.48 -1.30
N SER A 6 -1.25 4.68 -1.33
CA SER A 6 -0.62 5.70 -2.17
C SER A 6 -0.83 5.45 -3.67
N LEU A 7 -1.06 6.52 -4.43
CA LEU A 7 -1.17 6.48 -5.90
C LEU A 7 0.15 6.11 -6.59
N TRP A 8 1.25 6.05 -5.86
CA TRP A 8 2.54 5.57 -6.38
C TRP A 8 2.62 4.04 -6.45
N MET A 9 1.82 3.31 -5.66
CA MET A 9 1.83 1.84 -5.69
C MET A 9 1.54 1.25 -7.07
N PRO A 10 0.50 1.68 -7.82
CA PRO A 10 0.20 1.15 -9.14
C PRO A 10 1.34 1.39 -10.13
N LEU A 11 2.02 2.53 -10.03
CA LEU A 11 3.17 2.84 -10.89
C LEU A 11 4.35 1.91 -10.64
N VAL A 12 4.60 1.54 -9.38
CA VAL A 12 5.65 0.58 -9.01
C VAL A 12 5.29 -0.85 -9.40
N VAL A 13 3.99 -1.19 -9.40
CA VAL A 13 3.50 -2.55 -9.71
C VAL A 13 3.28 -2.77 -11.22
N ALA A 14 3.05 -1.73 -12.01
CA ALA A 14 2.80 -1.86 -13.46
C ALA A 14 3.90 -2.62 -14.24
N PRO A 15 5.21 -2.45 -13.95
CA PRO A 15 6.27 -3.24 -14.57
C PRO A 15 6.21 -4.75 -14.30
N VAL A 16 5.46 -5.21 -13.28
CA VAL A 16 5.22 -6.64 -13.04
C VAL A 16 4.43 -7.26 -14.21
N GLY A 17 3.65 -6.47 -14.95
CA GLY A 17 3.04 -6.91 -16.20
C GLY A 17 4.07 -7.40 -17.23
N ILE A 18 5.22 -6.72 -17.34
CA ILE A 18 6.33 -7.12 -18.22
C ILE A 18 6.86 -8.49 -17.80
N VAL A 19 7.02 -8.72 -16.50
CA VAL A 19 7.49 -10.01 -15.96
C VAL A 19 6.56 -11.16 -16.35
N GLY A 20 5.26 -10.92 -16.46
CA GLY A 20 4.29 -11.93 -16.92
C GLY A 20 4.38 -12.26 -18.40
N VAL A 21 4.85 -11.33 -19.24
CA VAL A 21 4.92 -11.47 -20.71
C VAL A 21 6.32 -11.92 -21.16
N LEU A 22 7.36 -11.64 -20.38
CA LEU A 22 8.75 -12.06 -20.66
C LEU A 22 8.93 -13.54 -21.01
N PRO A 23 8.22 -14.51 -20.40
CA PRO A 23 8.40 -15.91 -20.74
C PRO A 23 7.82 -16.32 -22.09
N ILE A 24 6.95 -15.53 -22.72
CA ILE A 24 6.21 -15.93 -23.93
C ILE A 24 7.15 -16.33 -25.09
N PRO A 25 8.19 -15.55 -25.45
CA PRO A 25 9.15 -15.93 -26.49
C PRO A 25 10.02 -17.14 -26.16
N LEU A 26 10.01 -17.61 -24.90
CA LEU A 26 10.74 -18.82 -24.49
C LEU A 26 9.91 -20.09 -24.71
N VAL A 27 8.59 -19.98 -24.85
CA VAL A 27 7.66 -21.09 -25.02
C VAL A 27 6.94 -21.09 -26.36
N GLU A 28 6.79 -19.92 -26.99
CA GLU A 28 6.19 -19.76 -28.31
C GLU A 28 7.29 -19.53 -29.36
N PRO A 29 7.47 -20.47 -30.31
CA PRO A 29 8.54 -20.41 -31.30
C PRO A 29 8.38 -19.28 -32.32
N ASP A 30 7.16 -18.76 -32.48
CA ASP A 30 6.84 -17.68 -33.40
C ASP A 30 6.86 -16.30 -32.74
N ALA A 31 7.14 -16.22 -31.43
CA ALA A 31 7.22 -14.96 -30.70
C ALA A 31 8.68 -14.55 -30.50
N SER A 32 9.02 -13.30 -30.84
CA SER A 32 10.37 -12.77 -30.68
C SER A 32 10.39 -11.43 -29.93
N TYR A 33 11.44 -11.21 -29.13
CA TYR A 33 11.71 -9.89 -28.51
C TYR A 33 12.06 -8.81 -29.53
N SER A 34 12.42 -9.18 -30.76
CA SER A 34 12.69 -8.22 -31.84
C SER A 34 11.43 -7.69 -32.51
N GLU A 35 10.28 -8.32 -32.29
CA GLU A 35 9.02 -7.99 -32.95
C GLU A 35 8.28 -6.87 -32.21
N PRO A 36 7.81 -5.82 -32.92
CA PRO A 36 7.01 -4.74 -32.32
C PRO A 36 5.74 -5.24 -31.65
N GLU A 37 5.12 -6.30 -32.17
CA GLU A 37 3.89 -6.92 -31.67
C GLU A 37 4.03 -7.40 -30.23
N PHE A 38 5.18 -7.99 -29.89
CA PHE A 38 5.50 -8.41 -28.53
C PHE A 38 5.49 -7.20 -27.57
N TRP A 39 6.09 -6.08 -27.97
CA TRP A 39 6.15 -4.88 -27.15
C TRP A 39 4.79 -4.18 -27.03
N TYR A 40 3.95 -4.23 -28.07
CA TYR A 40 2.56 -3.79 -27.97
C TYR A 40 1.77 -4.62 -26.98
N LEU A 41 1.90 -5.95 -27.01
CA LEU A 41 1.27 -6.84 -26.05
C LEU A 41 1.76 -6.56 -24.63
N ALA A 42 3.07 -6.42 -24.43
CA ALA A 42 3.66 -6.07 -23.14
C ALA A 42 3.12 -4.74 -22.60
N ALA A 43 3.04 -3.71 -23.47
CA ALA A 43 2.49 -2.41 -23.11
C ALA A 43 1.00 -2.50 -22.73
N ILE A 44 0.20 -3.27 -23.46
CA ILE A 44 -1.22 -3.51 -23.14
C ILE A 44 -1.36 -4.18 -21.77
N VAL A 45 -0.60 -5.25 -21.51
CA VAL A 45 -0.64 -5.98 -20.23
C VAL A 45 -0.23 -5.05 -19.08
N CYS A 46 0.82 -4.27 -19.24
CA CYS A 46 1.22 -3.25 -18.27
C CYS A 46 0.13 -2.19 -18.04
N GLY A 47 -0.50 -1.71 -19.12
CA GLY A 47 -1.62 -0.78 -19.04
C GLY A 47 -2.79 -1.34 -18.24
N VAL A 48 -3.18 -2.60 -18.49
CA VAL A 48 -4.23 -3.30 -17.74
C VAL A 48 -3.86 -3.45 -16.26
N VAL A 49 -2.65 -3.90 -15.95
CA VAL A 49 -2.16 -4.01 -14.56
C VAL A 49 -2.18 -2.66 -13.86
N MET A 50 -1.78 -1.59 -14.55
CA MET A 50 -1.80 -0.23 -14.03
C MET A 50 -3.24 0.23 -13.73
N LEU A 51 -4.19 0.01 -14.66
CA LEU A 51 -5.60 0.35 -14.48
C LEU A 51 -6.22 -0.40 -13.29
N ILE A 52 -5.96 -1.70 -13.17
CA ILE A 52 -6.39 -2.49 -12.02
C ILE A 52 -5.77 -1.93 -10.73
N GLY A 53 -4.46 -1.64 -10.74
CA GLY A 53 -3.78 -1.03 -9.60
C GLY A 53 -4.42 0.31 -9.19
N PHE A 54 -4.75 1.17 -10.16
CA PHE A 54 -5.45 2.44 -9.91
C PHE A 54 -6.83 2.25 -9.28
N ALA A 55 -7.61 1.28 -9.76
CA ALA A 55 -8.90 0.94 -9.16
C ALA A 55 -8.74 0.46 -7.70
N VAL A 56 -7.72 -0.36 -7.43
CA VAL A 56 -7.45 -0.89 -6.09
C VAL A 56 -7.04 0.21 -5.10
N VAL A 57 -6.17 1.16 -5.49
CA VAL A 57 -5.72 2.21 -4.56
C VAL A 57 -6.78 3.27 -4.26
N TRP A 58 -7.80 3.38 -5.11
CA TRP A 58 -8.97 4.22 -4.82
C TRP A 58 -9.82 3.66 -3.69
N TRP A 59 -9.79 2.35 -3.47
CA TRP A 59 -10.46 1.74 -2.33
C TRP A 59 -9.62 1.83 -1.05
N PRO A 60 -10.24 2.17 0.08
CA PRO A 60 -9.55 2.15 1.36
C PRO A 60 -9.17 0.72 1.73
N SER A 61 -7.88 0.53 2.04
CA SER A 61 -7.27 -0.75 2.40
C SER A 61 -7.04 -0.88 3.91
N MET A 62 -7.01 0.25 4.62
CA MET A 62 -6.76 0.34 6.06
C MET A 62 -7.78 1.28 6.71
N ALA A 63 -8.06 1.11 7.99
CA ALA A 63 -8.87 2.05 8.76
C ALA A 63 -8.37 2.11 10.21
N LEU A 64 -8.48 3.30 10.81
CA LEU A 64 -8.17 3.57 12.20
C LEU A 64 -9.47 4.04 12.88
N GLU A 65 -10.07 3.20 13.69
CA GLU A 65 -11.36 3.43 14.36
C GLU A 65 -11.13 3.45 15.87
N GLY A 66 -10.94 4.65 16.42
CA GLY A 66 -10.70 4.85 17.86
C GLY A 66 -9.52 4.02 18.35
N ASP A 67 -9.83 2.95 19.09
CA ASP A 67 -8.88 2.01 19.67
C ASP A 67 -8.34 0.96 18.69
N ARG A 68 -8.90 0.84 17.48
CA ARG A 68 -8.62 -0.26 16.56
C ARG A 68 -7.97 0.17 15.25
N PHE A 69 -6.99 -0.62 14.83
CA PHE A 69 -6.42 -0.59 13.49
C PHE A 69 -6.94 -1.80 12.70
N LEU A 70 -7.72 -1.49 11.66
CA LEU A 70 -8.39 -2.44 10.79
C LEU A 70 -7.68 -2.50 9.42
N VAL A 71 -7.60 -3.69 8.85
CA VAL A 71 -7.13 -3.91 7.48
C VAL A 71 -8.21 -4.63 6.70
N ARG A 72 -8.38 -4.25 5.44
CA ARG A 72 -9.33 -4.88 4.53
C ARG A 72 -8.81 -6.24 4.10
N GLY A 73 -9.56 -7.30 4.42
CA GLY A 73 -9.33 -8.67 3.98
C GLY A 73 -10.43 -9.17 3.04
N LYS A 74 -10.38 -10.47 2.72
CA LYS A 74 -11.32 -11.14 1.80
C LYS A 74 -12.79 -11.03 2.26
N TYR A 75 -13.03 -11.08 3.57
CA TYR A 75 -14.36 -11.13 4.18
C TYR A 75 -14.80 -9.79 4.80
N GLY A 76 -14.09 -8.69 4.53
CA GLY A 76 -14.39 -7.37 5.09
C GLY A 76 -13.24 -6.80 5.91
N TRP A 77 -13.57 -6.00 6.93
CA TRP A 77 -12.58 -5.39 7.80
C TRP A 77 -12.16 -6.36 8.91
N ALA A 78 -10.85 -6.62 9.01
CA ALA A 78 -10.28 -7.44 10.07
C ALA A 78 -9.43 -6.56 10.99
N THR A 79 -9.64 -6.69 12.30
CA THR A 79 -8.81 -6.03 13.30
C THR A 79 -7.41 -6.62 13.25
N ARG A 80 -6.43 -5.80 12.87
CA ARG A 80 -5.02 -6.18 12.89
C ARG A 80 -4.39 -5.89 14.23
N ARG A 81 -4.81 -4.81 14.90
CA ARG A 81 -4.36 -4.46 16.25
C ARG A 81 -5.41 -3.60 16.96
N ALA A 82 -5.55 -3.81 18.27
CA ALA A 82 -6.30 -2.94 19.16
C ALA A 82 -5.34 -2.33 20.18
N LEU A 83 -5.61 -1.11 20.63
CA LEU A 83 -4.90 -0.47 21.72
C LEU A 83 -5.28 -1.16 23.03
N ALA A 84 -4.28 -1.54 23.82
CA ALA A 84 -4.47 -1.86 25.22
C ALA A 84 -4.65 -0.59 26.06
N GLU A 85 -5.04 -0.76 27.31
CA GLU A 85 -5.16 0.34 28.26
C GLU A 85 -3.84 1.11 28.39
N GLY A 86 -3.91 2.44 28.25
CA GLY A 86 -2.72 3.31 28.26
C GLY A 86 -1.89 3.33 26.97
N GLU A 87 -2.25 2.55 25.94
CA GLU A 87 -1.63 2.65 24.61
C GLU A 87 -2.32 3.75 23.77
N ARG A 88 -1.56 4.40 22.89
CA ARG A 88 -2.10 5.36 21.91
C ARG A 88 -1.44 5.22 20.54
N TRP A 89 -2.20 5.55 19.51
CA TRP A 89 -1.64 5.72 18.16
C TRP A 89 -0.79 6.99 18.10
N ALA A 90 0.35 6.90 17.44
CA ALA A 90 1.27 8.01 17.25
C ALA A 90 1.95 7.90 15.88
N ILE A 91 2.60 8.97 15.44
CA ILE A 91 3.46 8.98 14.26
C ILE A 91 4.90 9.14 14.73
N ALA A 92 5.79 8.25 14.30
CA ALA A 92 7.22 8.34 14.57
C ALA A 92 8.00 8.20 13.27
N GLY A 93 8.80 9.22 12.95
CA GLY A 93 9.49 9.33 11.66
C GLY A 93 8.51 9.23 10.49
N ASN A 94 8.73 8.25 9.60
CA ASN A 94 7.93 8.03 8.40
C ASN A 94 6.90 6.91 8.53
N GLY A 95 6.35 6.64 9.72
CA GLY A 95 5.42 5.52 9.90
C GLY A 95 4.45 5.69 11.06
N LEU A 96 3.30 5.01 10.94
CA LEU A 96 2.35 4.89 12.04
C LEU A 96 2.93 3.94 13.08
N CYS A 97 2.86 4.33 14.35
CA CYS A 97 3.35 3.55 15.46
C CYS A 97 2.34 3.53 16.61
N LEU A 98 2.60 2.62 17.54
CA LEU A 98 1.90 2.51 18.80
C LEU A 98 2.85 2.97 19.90
N GLN A 99 2.42 3.92 20.72
CA GLN A 99 3.13 4.32 21.93
C GLN A 99 2.44 3.70 23.13
N ARG A 100 3.22 2.98 23.93
CA ARG A 100 2.78 2.40 25.21
C ARG A 100 2.85 3.43 26.34
N GLN A 101 2.21 3.11 27.45
CA GLN A 101 2.20 3.95 28.65
C GLN A 101 3.61 4.20 29.21
N ASP A 102 4.51 3.22 29.10
CA ASP A 102 5.92 3.31 29.49
C ASP A 102 6.78 4.17 28.54
N GLY A 103 6.17 4.74 27.49
CA GLY A 103 6.85 5.53 26.45
C GLY A 103 7.46 4.70 25.33
N THR A 104 7.43 3.36 25.41
CA THR A 104 7.95 2.47 24.37
C THR A 104 7.15 2.63 23.08
N VAL A 105 7.84 2.73 21.95
CA VAL A 105 7.22 2.85 20.63
C VAL A 105 7.38 1.55 19.85
N VAL A 106 6.25 1.02 19.37
CA VAL A 106 6.19 -0.16 18.51
C VAL A 106 5.78 0.28 17.10
N LYS A 107 6.71 0.18 16.15
CA LYS A 107 6.44 0.52 14.74
C LYS A 107 5.44 -0.45 14.14
N LEU A 108 4.40 0.08 13.49
CA LEU A 108 3.54 -0.72 12.62
C LEU A 108 4.16 -0.80 11.23
N ARG A 109 3.80 -1.85 10.48
CA ARG A 109 4.18 -2.00 9.07
C ARG A 109 3.32 -1.11 8.15
N VAL A 110 3.19 0.17 8.51
CA VAL A 110 2.43 1.19 7.78
C VAL A 110 3.31 2.44 7.61
N PRO A 111 4.23 2.43 6.64
CA PRO A 111 5.05 3.59 6.31
C PRO A 111 4.24 4.65 5.54
N LYS A 112 4.67 5.91 5.64
CA LYS A 112 4.08 7.10 5.01
C LYS A 112 3.86 6.92 3.51
N TRP A 113 4.82 6.32 2.82
CA TRP A 113 4.73 6.09 1.37
C TRP A 113 3.63 5.10 0.96
N MET A 114 3.17 4.23 1.87
CA MET A 114 2.05 3.32 1.60
C MET A 114 0.70 4.01 1.71
N VAL A 115 0.63 5.18 2.33
CA VAL A 115 -0.60 5.91 2.61
C VAL A 115 -0.78 7.07 1.62
N ASN A 116 -2.01 7.33 1.22
CA ASN A 116 -2.32 8.51 0.42
C ASN A 116 -1.89 9.79 1.14
N ARG A 117 -1.27 10.74 0.42
CA ARG A 117 -0.77 12.00 1.00
C ARG A 117 -1.83 12.78 1.79
N ARG A 118 -3.08 12.82 1.32
CA ARG A 118 -4.17 13.52 2.02
C ARG A 118 -4.55 12.83 3.32
N ASP A 119 -4.67 11.51 3.28
CA ASP A 119 -4.99 10.72 4.47
C ASP A 119 -3.83 10.78 5.49
N TRP A 120 -2.59 10.77 5.01
CA TRP A 120 -1.42 10.94 5.89
C TRP A 120 -1.40 12.31 6.56
N ALA A 121 -1.68 13.40 5.83
CA ALA A 121 -1.79 14.73 6.42
C ALA A 121 -2.89 14.80 7.48
N ALA A 122 -4.02 14.11 7.27
CA ALA A 122 -5.07 14.00 8.28
C ALA A 122 -4.62 13.20 9.52
N LEU A 123 -3.82 12.14 9.34
CA LEU A 123 -3.20 11.42 10.47
C LEU A 123 -2.26 12.33 11.26
N GLU A 124 -1.40 13.10 10.58
CA GLU A 124 -0.46 14.05 11.22
C GLU A 124 -1.18 15.15 12.03
N GLN A 125 -2.40 15.53 11.63
CA GLN A 125 -3.23 16.48 12.38
C GLN A 125 -3.97 15.86 13.57
N THR A 126 -4.27 14.56 13.50
CA THR A 126 -5.12 13.88 14.49
C THR A 126 -4.29 13.15 15.56
N LEU A 127 -3.09 12.70 15.21
CA LEU A 127 -2.25 11.87 16.07
C LEU A 127 -1.01 12.64 16.55
N PRO A 128 -0.53 12.37 17.78
CA PRO A 128 0.72 12.95 18.25
C PRO A 128 1.90 12.48 17.38
N THR A 129 2.75 13.42 17.00
CA THR A 129 4.03 13.15 16.33
C THR A 129 5.14 13.07 17.36
N LEU A 130 5.99 12.05 17.26
CA LEU A 130 7.12 11.80 18.15
C LEU A 130 8.42 12.15 17.43
N ASP A 131 9.14 13.14 17.94
CA ASP A 131 10.38 13.67 17.33
C ASP A 131 11.61 12.75 17.48
N ARG A 132 11.52 11.71 18.32
CA ARG A 132 12.65 10.85 18.65
C ARG A 132 12.45 9.44 18.11
N TYR A 133 12.98 9.17 16.92
CA TYR A 133 13.32 7.82 16.44
C TYR A 133 14.35 7.83 15.31
#